data_AF-A0A432RY45-F1
#
_entry.id   AF-A0A432RY45-F1
#
_cell.length_a   1.000
_cell.length_b   1.000
_cell.length_c   1.000
_cell.angle_alpha   90.00
_cell.angle_beta   90.00
_cell.angle_gamma   90.00
#
_symmetry.space_group_name_H-M   'P 1'
#
loop_
_entity.id
_entity.type
_entity.pdbx_description
1 polymer ?
#
loop_
_entity_poly.entity_id
_entity_poly.type
_entity_poly.pdbx_seq_one_letter_code
_entity_poly.pdbx_strand_id
1 'polypeptide(L)' 'MLKLIILIVIGYIIYKIFFNKEITSTSHRNENENDNNELVECSNCHTFVPKNECKWTNNGCLCKECQ' A
#
# COMPACT_ATOMS: atom_id res chain seq x y z
N MET A 1 -33.42 26.14 -18.38
CA MET A 1 -32.11 25.67 -18.86
C MET A 1 -31.03 25.64 -17.77
N LEU A 2 -30.84 26.70 -16.97
CA LEU A 2 -29.83 26.77 -15.89
C LEU A 2 -29.92 25.64 -14.83
N LYS A 3 -31.14 25.23 -14.43
CA LYS A 3 -31.34 24.15 -13.46
C LYS A 3 -30.76 22.80 -13.91
N LEU A 4 -30.73 22.53 -15.22
CA LEU A 4 -30.24 21.26 -15.76
C LEU A 4 -28.70 21.19 -15.72
N ILE A 5 -28.04 22.33 -15.98
CA ILE A 5 -26.58 22.48 -15.90
C ILE A 5 -26.09 22.23 -14.47
N ILE A 6 -26.80 22.76 -13.47
CA ILE A 6 -26.44 22.60 -12.06
C ILE A 6 -26.49 21.12 -11.63
N LEU A 7 -27.50 20.37 -12.07
CA LEU A 7 -27.61 18.94 -11.76
C LEU A 7 -26.47 18.12 -12.39
N ILE A 8 -26.07 18.45 -13.61
CA ILE A 8 -24.95 17.80 -14.30
C ILE A 8 -23.62 18.09 -13.57
N VAL A 9 -23.41 19.33 -13.14
CA VAL A 9 -22.20 19.73 -12.40
C VAL A 9 -22.10 19.02 -11.05
N ILE A 10 -23.20 18.93 -10.30
CA ILE A 10 -23.24 18.22 -9.00
C ILE A 10 -22.96 16.72 -9.21
N GLY A 11 -23.61 16.10 -10.20
CA GLY A 11 -23.36 14.69 -10.54
C GLY A 11 -21.90 14.43 -10.93
N TYR A 12 -21.30 15.33 -11.71
CA TYR A 12 -19.89 15.24 -12.10
C TYR A 12 -18.92 15.38 -10.92
N ILE A 13 -19.20 16.29 -9.97
CA ILE A 13 -18.39 16.46 -8.75
C ILE A 13 -18.41 15.18 -7.91
N ILE A 14 -19.60 14.60 -7.68
CA ILE A 14 -19.75 13.36 -6.91
C ILE A 14 -19.05 12.21 -7.63
N TYR A 15 -19.27 12.05 -8.94
CA TYR A 15 -18.57 11.06 -9.74
C TYR A 15 -17.05 11.20 -9.59
N LYS A 16 -16.50 12.40 -9.77
CA LYS A 16 -15.06 12.66 -9.63
C LYS A 16 -14.54 12.30 -8.23
N ILE A 17 -15.26 12.64 -7.17
CA ILE A 17 -14.85 12.32 -5.78
C ILE A 17 -14.82 10.81 -5.53
N PHE A 18 -15.80 10.07 -6.04
CA PHE A 18 -15.89 8.62 -5.84
C PHE A 18 -14.99 7.82 -6.79
N PHE A 19 -14.81 8.26 -8.04
CA PHE A 19 -14.02 7.55 -9.06
C PHE A 19 -12.53 7.89 -9.04
N ASN A 20 -12.10 9.04 -8.47
CA ASN A 20 -10.67 9.33 -8.29
C ASN A 20 -9.98 8.52 -7.19
N LYS A 21 -10.67 7.55 -6.57
CA LYS A 21 -10.05 6.63 -5.60
C LYS A 21 -9.31 5.45 -6.24
N GLU A 22 -9.33 5.33 -7.57
CA GLU A 22 -8.65 4.23 -8.28
C GLU A 22 -7.43 4.68 -9.08
N ILE A 23 -6.57 5.56 -8.55
CA ILE A 23 -5.17 5.67 -9.01
C ILE A 23 -4.28 6.02 -7.81
N THR A 24 -4.01 5.04 -6.94
CA THR A 24 -2.76 5.01 -6.17
C THR A 24 -1.80 4.04 -6.85
N SER A 25 -1.47 4.31 -8.10
CA SER A 25 -0.21 3.85 -8.69
C SER A 25 0.78 5.02 -8.64
N THR A 26 1.59 4.98 -7.59
CA THR A 26 2.97 5.49 -7.55
C THR A 26 3.15 7.01 -7.51
N SER A 27 3.34 7.53 -6.30
CA SER A 27 4.20 8.70 -6.07
C SER A 27 5.15 8.39 -4.91
N HIS A 28 6.44 8.30 -5.23
CA HIS A 28 7.55 8.13 -4.29
C HIS A 28 7.48 9.15 -3.13
N ARG A 29 7.91 8.68 -1.94
CA ARG A 29 8.22 9.39 -0.68
C ARG A 29 7.18 9.26 0.43
N ASN A 30 7.21 8.10 1.09
CA ASN A 30 7.13 7.96 2.55
C ASN A 30 7.82 6.62 2.91
N GLU A 31 9.16 6.59 2.80
CA GLU A 31 10.01 5.40 3.02
C GLU A 31 10.29 5.10 4.50
N ASN A 32 9.66 5.76 5.49
CA ASN A 32 10.24 5.71 6.85
C ASN A 32 9.30 5.55 8.04
N GLU A 33 8.05 5.09 7.90
CA GLU A 33 7.23 4.90 9.12
C GLU A 33 6.34 3.64 9.22
N ASN A 34 6.08 2.89 8.13
CA ASN A 34 5.17 1.73 8.20
C ASN A 34 5.67 0.43 7.55
N ASP A 35 6.93 0.37 7.13
CA ASP A 35 7.53 -0.82 6.51
C ASP A 35 7.97 -1.88 7.56
N ASN A 36 8.01 -1.49 8.84
CA ASN A 36 8.38 -2.41 9.93
C ASN A 36 7.33 -3.51 10.19
N ASN A 37 6.08 -3.27 9.82
CA ASN A 37 4.98 -4.23 9.97
C ASN A 37 4.69 -5.00 8.68
N GLU A 38 5.47 -4.77 7.61
CA GLU A 38 5.34 -5.58 6.39
C GLU A 38 5.79 -7.01 6.70
N LEU A 39 4.90 -7.97 6.45
CA LEU A 39 5.18 -9.38 6.66
C LEU A 39 5.95 -9.92 5.45
N VAL A 40 7.14 -10.41 5.70
CA VAL A 40 8.05 -11.00 4.71
C VAL A 40 8.21 -12.49 4.97
N GLU A 41 8.33 -13.27 3.91
CA GLU A 41 8.51 -14.71 4.00
C GLU A 41 9.97 -15.06 4.35
N CYS A 42 10.17 -15.94 5.33
CA CYS A 42 11.49 -16.42 5.68
C CYS A 42 12.01 -17.43 4.65
N SER A 43 13.24 -17.23 4.15
CA SER A 43 13.90 -18.10 3.17
C SER A 43 14.17 -19.53 3.65
N ASN A 44 14.13 -19.80 4.97
CA ASN A 44 14.45 -21.12 5.52
C ASN A 44 13.22 -21.93 5.94
N CYS A 45 12.28 -21.31 6.66
CA CYS A 45 11.09 -21.98 7.18
C CYS A 45 9.78 -21.55 6.51
N HIS A 46 9.84 -20.66 5.51
CA HIS A 46 8.67 -20.15 4.77
C HIS A 46 7.57 -19.53 5.65
N THR A 47 7.92 -19.14 6.87
CA THR A 47 7.01 -18.48 7.80
C THR A 47 7.01 -16.99 7.52
N PHE A 48 5.82 -16.37 7.54
CA PHE A 48 5.67 -14.93 7.45
C PHE A 48 6.03 -14.27 8.77
N VAL A 49 7.07 -13.45 8.76
CA VAL A 49 7.53 -12.69 9.92
C VAL A 49 7.59 -11.21 9.58
N PRO A 50 7.43 -10.32 10.57
CA PRO A 50 7.57 -8.90 10.32
C PRO A 50 8.99 -8.55 9.88
N LYS A 51 9.14 -7.60 8.95
CA LYS A 51 10.44 -7.18 8.39
C LYS A 51 11.44 -6.74 9.47
N ASN A 52 10.98 -6.18 10.59
CA ASN A 52 11.81 -5.77 11.72
C ASN A 52 12.31 -6.95 12.59
N GLU A 53 11.70 -8.13 12.50
CA GLU A 53 12.12 -9.35 13.20
C GLU A 53 12.96 -10.27 12.32
N CYS A 54 13.24 -9.82 11.10
CA CYS A 54 13.99 -10.55 10.10
C CYS A 54 15.39 -9.95 9.88
N LYS A 55 16.40 -10.82 9.73
CA LYS A 55 17.74 -10.46 9.30
C LYS A 55 17.89 -10.70 7.80
N TRP A 56 18.17 -9.65 7.04
CA TRP A 56 18.44 -9.76 5.60
C TRP A 56 19.84 -10.32 5.35
N THR A 57 19.90 -11.43 4.61
CA THR A 57 21.13 -12.09 4.14
C THR A 57 21.16 -12.07 2.60
N ASN A 58 22.27 -12.49 1.98
CA ASN A 58 22.34 -12.66 0.52
C ASN A 58 21.29 -13.65 -0.03
N ASN A 59 20.78 -14.56 0.82
CA ASN A 59 19.74 -15.53 0.49
C ASN A 59 18.33 -15.08 0.89
N GLY A 60 18.14 -13.80 1.23
CA GLY A 60 16.85 -13.23 1.60
C GLY A 60 16.65 -13.10 3.11
N CYS A 61 15.38 -13.05 3.51
CA CYS A 61 14.95 -12.77 4.87
C CYS A 61 15.08 -14.02 5.77
N LEU A 62 15.85 -13.95 6.85
CA LEU A 62 15.97 -15.00 7.85
C LEU A 62 15.30 -14.58 9.16
N CYS A 63 14.33 -15.36 9.64
CA CYS A 63 13.66 -15.08 10.92
C CYS A 63 14.57 -15.45 12.11
N LYS A 64 14.27 -14.89 13.30
CA LYS A 64 15.03 -15.16 14.54
C LYS A 64 15.14 -16.64 14.89
N GLU A 65 14.11 -17.44 14.61
CA GLU A 65 14.10 -18.89 14.89
C GLU A 65 15.01 -19.69 13.94
N CYS A 66 15.35 -19.12 12.77
CA CYS A 66 16.21 -19.75 11.77
C CYS A 66 17.63 -19.18 11.76
N GLN A 67 17.92 -18.18 12.59
CA GLN A 67 19.24 -17.59 12.77
C GLN A 67 20.11 -18.48 13.65
#